data_AF-A0AAX3G5F0-F1
#
_entry.id   AF-A0AAX3G5F0-F1
#
_cell.length_a   1.000
_cell.length_b   1.000
_cell.length_c   1.000
_cell.angle_alpha   90.00
_cell.angle_beta   90.00
_cell.angle_gamma   90.00
#
_symmetry.space_group_name_H-M   'P 1'
#
loop_
_entity.id
_entity.type
_entity.pdbx_description
1 polymer ?
#
loop_
_entity_poly.entity_id
_entity_poly.type
_entity_poly.pdbx_seq_one_letter_code
_entity_poly.pdbx_strand_id
1 'polypeptide(L)'
;MNFRQNKGVWIALAIFSPLLLIWGYYELKAMTSVYKQDYGNGVVVHADKYVKTGRWVFDCEYSRLISREPLPIPLSELESAGKLTIGNMFFLKDSDREPAKEALRVITGIRDWYKSLRYLYSSLDENSDLNTHVFDQLAKHEGRQWALKVRQRLDHQGKSSFRITAEPYDPETYMDYAKALQAAAKSCPVPQ
;
A
#
# COMPACT_ATOMS: atom_id res chain seq x y z
N MET A 1 -8.91 -12.78 -59.55
CA MET A 1 -9.31 -11.77 -58.54
C MET A 1 -8.12 -10.85 -58.30
N ASN A 2 -8.17 -9.61 -58.78
CA ASN A 2 -7.14 -8.61 -58.53
C ASN A 2 -7.36 -8.00 -57.14
N PHE A 3 -6.61 -8.44 -56.14
CA PHE A 3 -6.53 -7.73 -54.87
C PHE A 3 -5.74 -6.44 -55.08
N ARG A 4 -6.45 -5.33 -55.35
CA ARG A 4 -5.87 -3.99 -55.22
C ARG A 4 -5.50 -3.82 -53.75
N GLN A 5 -4.22 -3.86 -53.42
CA GLN A 5 -3.73 -3.54 -52.07
C GLN A 5 -4.11 -2.10 -51.75
N ASN A 6 -5.19 -1.93 -50.98
CA ASN A 6 -5.59 -0.61 -50.49
C ASN A 6 -4.61 -0.22 -49.38
N LYS A 7 -3.62 0.62 -49.73
CA LYS A 7 -2.56 1.08 -48.80
C LYS A 7 -3.14 1.63 -47.50
N GLY A 8 -4.30 2.28 -47.54
CA GLY A 8 -4.98 2.81 -46.35
C GLY A 8 -5.43 1.72 -45.35
N VAL A 9 -5.89 0.56 -45.84
CA VAL A 9 -6.33 -0.55 -44.99
C VAL A 9 -5.14 -1.21 -44.30
N TRP A 10 -4.01 -1.37 -45.00
CA TRP A 10 -2.78 -1.91 -44.41
C TRP A 10 -2.15 -0.99 -43.37
N ILE A 11 -2.19 0.33 -43.59
CA ILE A 11 -1.74 1.32 -42.61
C ILE A 11 -2.66 1.30 -41.38
N ALA A 12 -3.98 1.24 -41.57
CA ALA A 12 -4.92 1.15 -40.45
C ALA A 12 -4.71 -0.15 -39.65
N LEU A 13 -4.56 -1.30 -40.30
CA LEU A 13 -4.24 -2.56 -39.63
C LEU A 13 -2.90 -2.49 -38.89
N ALA A 14 -1.86 -1.91 -39.47
CA ALA A 14 -0.55 -1.77 -38.82
C ALA A 14 -0.59 -0.89 -37.57
N ILE A 15 -1.46 0.13 -37.53
CA ILE A 15 -1.60 1.05 -36.39
C ILE A 15 -2.57 0.50 -35.33
N PHE A 16 -3.74 0.02 -35.74
CA PHE A 16 -4.80 -0.40 -34.81
C PHE A 16 -4.62 -1.82 -34.28
N SER A 17 -4.00 -2.75 -35.02
CA SER A 17 -3.82 -4.13 -34.53
C SER A 17 -2.94 -4.22 -33.28
N PRO A 18 -1.80 -3.50 -33.18
CA PRO A 18 -1.01 -3.47 -31.94
C PRO A 18 -1.81 -2.90 -30.77
N LEU A 19 -2.57 -1.83 -30.99
CA LEU A 19 -3.41 -1.22 -29.95
C LEU A 19 -4.49 -2.19 -29.45
N LEU A 20 -5.15 -2.91 -30.37
CA LEU A 20 -6.15 -3.92 -30.03
C LEU A 20 -5.55 -5.13 -29.29
N LEU A 21 -4.33 -5.56 -29.67
CA LEU A 21 -3.64 -6.64 -28.96
C LEU A 21 -3.23 -6.22 -27.55
N ILE A 22 -2.73 -4.99 -27.38
CA ILE A 22 -2.40 -4.43 -26.07
C ILE A 22 -3.67 -4.36 -25.22
N TRP A 23 -4.76 -3.80 -25.76
CA TRP A 23 -6.04 -3.71 -25.07
C TRP A 23 -6.59 -5.08 -24.67
N GLY A 24 -6.65 -6.02 -25.61
CA GLY A 24 -7.14 -7.38 -25.36
C GLY A 24 -6.29 -8.12 -24.32
N TYR A 25 -4.97 -7.89 -24.30
CA TYR A 25 -4.10 -8.43 -23.25
C TYR A 25 -4.43 -7.87 -21.86
N TYR A 26 -4.68 -6.56 -21.75
CA TYR A 26 -5.09 -5.94 -20.47
C TYR A 26 -6.45 -6.45 -20.00
N GLU A 27 -7.44 -6.57 -20.90
CA GLU A 27 -8.76 -7.11 -20.55
C GLU A 27 -8.67 -8.58 -20.09
N LEU A 28 -7.93 -9.42 -20.81
CA LEU A 28 -7.69 -10.81 -20.42
C LEU A 28 -7.03 -10.90 -19.04
N LYS A 29 -6.03 -10.06 -18.77
CA LYS A 29 -5.36 -10.00 -17.46
C LYS A 29 -6.32 -9.55 -16.36
N ALA A 30 -7.19 -8.58 -16.62
CA ALA A 30 -8.19 -8.13 -15.67
C ALA A 30 -9.25 -9.21 -15.37
N MET A 31 -9.70 -9.92 -16.41
CA MET A 31 -10.68 -11.02 -16.28
C MET A 31 -10.12 -12.22 -15.51
N THR A 32 -8.83 -12.53 -15.70
CA THR A 32 -8.17 -13.68 -15.09
C THR A 32 -7.49 -13.39 -13.75
N SER A 33 -7.49 -12.13 -13.31
CA SER A 33 -6.90 -11.71 -12.05
C SER A 33 -7.67 -12.31 -10.86
N VAL A 34 -6.94 -13.07 -10.04
CA VAL A 34 -7.46 -13.77 -8.85
C VAL A 34 -7.26 -12.91 -7.60
N TYR A 35 -6.15 -12.20 -7.55
CA TYR A 35 -5.78 -11.34 -6.43
C TYR A 35 -6.11 -9.89 -6.79
N LYS A 36 -7.35 -9.49 -6.54
CA LYS A 36 -7.83 -8.14 -6.85
C LYS A 36 -8.79 -7.61 -5.79
N GLN A 37 -8.91 -6.29 -5.73
CA GLN A 37 -9.94 -5.60 -4.99
C GLN A 37 -10.65 -4.59 -5.88
N ASP A 38 -11.98 -4.70 -5.97
CA ASP A 38 -12.84 -3.78 -6.71
C ASP A 38 -13.51 -2.82 -5.74
N TYR A 39 -13.29 -1.52 -5.93
CA TYR A 39 -13.84 -0.48 -5.07
C TYR A 39 -15.27 -0.03 -5.47
N GLY A 40 -15.86 -0.60 -6.52
CA GLY A 40 -17.23 -0.32 -6.96
C GLY A 40 -17.42 1.03 -7.66
N ASN A 41 -16.34 1.81 -7.84
CA ASN A 41 -16.31 3.10 -8.51
C ASN A 41 -15.52 3.07 -9.84
N GLY A 42 -15.31 1.88 -10.41
CA GLY A 42 -14.51 1.65 -11.61
C GLY A 42 -13.01 1.50 -11.36
N VAL A 43 -12.55 1.63 -10.10
CA VAL A 43 -11.16 1.35 -9.72
C VAL A 43 -11.03 -0.10 -9.26
N VAL A 44 -10.18 -0.86 -9.93
CA VAL A 44 -9.82 -2.24 -9.57
C VAL A 44 -8.32 -2.32 -9.38
N VAL A 45 -7.89 -2.74 -8.20
CA VAL A 45 -6.49 -2.94 -7.87
C VAL A 45 -6.14 -4.42 -8.04
N HIS A 46 -5.10 -4.69 -8.83
CA HIS A 46 -4.65 -6.05 -9.17
C HIS A 46 -3.28 -6.34 -8.57
N ALA A 47 -3.18 -7.43 -7.81
CA ALA A 47 -1.97 -7.80 -7.09
C ALA A 47 -1.25 -9.05 -7.65
N ASP A 48 -1.76 -9.67 -8.71
CA ASP A 48 -1.22 -10.92 -9.27
C ASP A 48 0.28 -10.83 -9.58
N LYS A 49 0.75 -9.67 -10.06
CA LYS A 49 2.17 -9.46 -10.39
C LYS A 49 3.08 -9.58 -9.17
N TYR A 50 2.58 -9.25 -7.97
CA TYR A 50 3.32 -9.34 -6.71
C TYR A 50 3.19 -10.73 -6.10
N VAL A 51 1.98 -11.28 -6.03
CA VAL A 51 1.73 -12.61 -5.45
C VAL A 51 2.47 -13.71 -6.21
N LYS A 52 2.52 -13.63 -7.55
CA LYS A 52 3.28 -14.59 -8.39
C LYS A 52 4.78 -14.62 -8.10
N THR A 53 5.35 -13.60 -7.46
CA THR A 53 6.76 -13.63 -7.06
C THR A 53 7.01 -14.52 -5.83
N GLY A 54 5.95 -14.96 -5.14
CA GLY A 54 6.03 -15.71 -3.88
C GLY A 54 6.41 -14.86 -2.67
N ARG A 55 6.86 -13.61 -2.86
CA ARG A 55 7.34 -12.73 -1.77
C ARG A 55 6.22 -11.97 -1.06
N TRP A 56 5.03 -11.94 -1.63
CA TRP A 56 3.94 -11.09 -1.16
C TRP A 56 2.67 -11.90 -0.97
N VAL A 57 1.92 -11.54 0.07
CA VAL A 57 0.54 -11.97 0.29
C VAL A 57 -0.34 -10.75 0.13
N PHE A 58 -1.35 -10.84 -0.73
CA PHE A 58 -2.32 -9.79 -0.95
C PHE A 58 -3.53 -9.98 -0.03
N ASP A 59 -3.97 -8.88 0.56
CA ASP A 59 -5.17 -8.79 1.34
C ASP A 59 -6.31 -8.27 0.45
N CYS A 60 -7.19 -9.18 0.01
CA CYS A 60 -8.30 -8.86 -0.87
C CYS A 60 -9.36 -7.96 -0.21
N GLU A 61 -9.45 -7.90 1.12
CA GLU A 61 -10.44 -7.06 1.82
C GLU A 61 -10.02 -5.60 1.85
N TYR A 62 -8.73 -5.35 2.14
CA TYR A 62 -8.21 -4.00 2.39
C TYR A 62 -7.24 -3.49 1.31
N SER A 63 -7.00 -4.26 0.25
CA SER A 63 -6.02 -3.95 -0.81
C SER A 63 -4.62 -3.68 -0.26
N ARG A 64 -4.15 -4.55 0.63
CA ARG A 64 -2.82 -4.47 1.25
C ARG A 64 -1.92 -5.55 0.67
N LEU A 65 -0.65 -5.23 0.52
CA LEU A 65 0.41 -6.19 0.22
C LEU A 65 1.26 -6.39 1.46
N ILE A 66 1.39 -7.64 1.89
CA ILE A 66 2.17 -7.99 3.06
C ILE A 66 3.36 -8.80 2.57
N SER A 67 4.55 -8.23 2.72
CA SER A 67 5.78 -8.95 2.40
C SER A 67 5.95 -10.11 3.36
N ARG A 68 6.26 -11.30 2.85
CA ARG A 68 6.61 -12.48 3.68
C ARG A 68 7.90 -12.27 4.46
N GLU A 69 8.76 -11.41 3.96
CA GLU A 69 9.96 -10.92 4.64
C GLU A 69 9.74 -9.43 4.98
N PRO A 70 9.60 -9.06 6.27
CA PRO A 70 9.38 -7.68 6.66
C PRO A 70 10.37 -6.71 6.01
N LEU A 71 9.87 -5.63 5.42
CA LEU A 71 10.74 -4.65 4.78
C LEU A 71 11.56 -3.89 5.84
N PRO A 72 12.81 -3.51 5.52
CA PRO A 72 13.63 -2.72 6.42
C PRO A 72 13.04 -1.32 6.61
N ILE A 73 13.34 -0.71 7.75
CA ILE A 73 13.01 0.68 8.04
C ILE A 73 13.83 1.57 7.08
N PRO A 74 13.22 2.56 6.40
CA PRO A 74 13.93 3.47 5.50
C PRO A 74 14.67 4.55 6.31
N LEU A 75 15.75 4.15 6.99
CA LEU A 75 16.46 4.99 7.97
C LEU A 75 17.00 6.28 7.33
N SER A 76 17.66 6.18 6.18
CA SER A 76 18.22 7.34 5.47
C SER A 76 17.17 8.38 5.10
N GLU A 77 16.01 7.92 4.64
CA GLU A 77 14.91 8.76 4.20
C GLU A 77 14.19 9.39 5.38
N LEU A 78 14.06 8.67 6.51
CA LEU A 78 13.49 9.19 7.75
C LEU A 78 14.40 10.24 8.40
N GLU A 79 15.72 9.99 8.43
CA GLU A 79 16.72 10.97 8.90
C GLU A 79 16.68 12.24 8.02
N SER A 80 16.63 12.07 6.71
CA SER A 80 16.56 13.19 5.75
C SER A 80 15.24 13.96 5.83
N ALA A 81 14.14 13.31 6.17
CA ALA A 81 12.84 13.96 6.31
C ALA A 81 12.77 14.89 7.54
N GLY A 82 13.58 14.62 8.57
CA GLY A 82 13.58 15.39 9.81
C GLY A 82 12.23 15.31 10.53
N LYS A 83 11.45 16.39 10.51
CA LYS A 83 10.14 16.45 11.18
C LYS A 83 9.06 15.86 10.29
N LEU A 84 8.43 14.78 10.74
CA LEU A 84 7.32 14.14 10.02
C LEU A 84 6.04 14.99 10.08
N THR A 85 5.28 14.97 8.99
CA THR A 85 3.95 15.59 8.93
C THR A 85 2.95 14.71 9.68
N ILE A 86 2.18 15.30 10.61
CA ILE A 86 1.06 14.60 11.25
C ILE A 86 -0.05 14.40 10.21
N GLY A 87 -0.42 13.14 9.97
CA GLY A 87 -1.47 12.77 9.04
C GLY A 87 -2.88 13.00 9.60
N ASN A 88 -3.87 12.80 8.75
CA ASN A 88 -5.28 12.85 9.15
C ASN A 88 -5.64 11.60 9.95
N MET A 89 -6.21 11.78 11.14
CA MET A 89 -6.67 10.72 12.03
C MET A 89 -8.19 10.59 11.98
N PHE A 90 -8.73 10.25 10.80
CA PHE A 90 -10.17 10.33 10.51
C PHE A 90 -11.05 9.48 11.42
N PHE A 91 -10.59 8.28 11.79
CA PHE A 91 -11.35 7.33 12.61
C PHE A 91 -11.13 7.52 14.12
N LEU A 92 -10.31 8.50 14.50
CA LEU A 92 -10.01 8.78 15.89
C LEU A 92 -11.16 9.55 16.54
N LYS A 93 -11.56 9.13 17.75
CA LYS A 93 -12.54 9.87 18.57
C LYS A 93 -12.06 11.29 18.81
N ASP A 94 -12.98 12.26 18.83
CA ASP A 94 -12.61 13.67 19.02
C ASP A 94 -11.87 13.91 20.34
N SER A 95 -12.25 13.19 21.41
CA SER A 95 -11.57 13.23 22.71
C SER A 95 -10.11 12.79 22.66
N ASP A 96 -9.72 11.98 21.67
CA ASP A 96 -8.37 11.44 21.56
C ASP A 96 -7.48 12.24 20.59
N ARG A 97 -8.03 13.20 19.85
CA ARG A 97 -7.28 13.94 18.80
C ARG A 97 -6.12 14.77 19.33
N GLU A 98 -6.36 15.62 20.32
CA GLU A 98 -5.29 16.43 20.91
C GLU A 98 -4.29 15.58 21.72
N PRO A 99 -4.73 14.62 22.56
CA PRO A 99 -3.80 13.68 23.20
C PRO A 99 -2.92 12.89 22.20
N ALA A 100 -3.47 12.48 21.05
CA ALA A 100 -2.71 11.79 20.02
C ALA A 100 -1.65 12.72 19.38
N LYS A 101 -2.00 13.97 19.09
CA LYS A 101 -1.03 14.95 18.55
C LYS A 101 0.10 15.22 19.53
N GLU A 102 -0.22 15.34 20.82
CA GLU A 102 0.79 15.56 21.85
C GLU A 102 1.71 14.35 22.02
N ALA A 103 1.13 13.14 22.11
CA ALA A 103 1.89 11.90 22.12
C ALA A 103 2.85 11.82 20.91
N LEU A 104 2.37 12.13 19.70
CA LEU A 104 3.20 12.17 18.50
C LEU A 104 4.36 13.16 18.61
N ARG A 105 4.12 14.38 19.11
CA ARG A 105 5.18 15.39 19.27
C ARG A 105 6.25 14.93 20.25
N VAL A 106 5.84 14.40 21.40
CA VAL A 106 6.76 13.95 22.45
C VAL A 106 7.54 12.73 21.98
N ILE A 107 6.87 11.73 21.43
CA ILE A 107 7.52 10.48 20.98
C ILE A 107 8.48 10.75 19.82
N THR A 108 8.08 11.55 18.83
CA THR A 108 8.95 11.88 17.68
C THR A 108 10.06 12.88 18.05
N GLY A 109 9.97 13.53 19.21
CA GLY A 109 11.04 14.35 19.78
C GLY A 109 12.16 13.53 20.43
N ILE A 110 11.95 12.24 20.69
CA ILE A 110 13.00 11.35 21.22
C ILE A 110 14.00 11.06 20.10
N ARG A 111 15.30 11.20 20.41
CA ARG A 111 16.37 10.86 19.48
C ARG A 111 16.23 9.41 19.01
N ASP A 112 16.33 9.21 17.69
CA ASP A 112 16.28 7.91 17.04
C ASP A 112 14.99 7.10 17.29
N TRP A 113 13.87 7.77 17.63
CA TRP A 113 12.58 7.11 17.90
C TRP A 113 12.18 6.10 16.81
N TYR A 114 12.47 6.42 15.56
CA TYR A 114 12.13 5.64 14.37
C TYR A 114 12.84 4.29 14.28
N LYS A 115 13.92 4.04 15.05
CA LYS A 115 14.64 2.75 15.03
C LYS A 115 13.81 1.58 15.56
N SER A 116 12.73 1.87 16.26
CA SER A 116 11.81 0.87 16.80
C SER A 116 10.56 0.64 15.95
N LEU A 117 10.50 1.27 14.77
CA LEU A 117 9.48 0.99 13.78
C LEU A 117 9.58 -0.45 13.29
N ARG A 118 8.44 -1.06 13.00
CA ARG A 118 8.35 -2.40 12.43
C ARG A 118 7.49 -2.34 11.19
N TYR A 119 7.87 -3.07 10.15
CA TYR A 119 7.05 -3.16 8.95
C TYR A 119 5.69 -3.80 9.27
N LEU A 120 4.64 -3.21 8.73
CA LEU A 120 3.28 -3.70 8.90
C LEU A 120 2.70 -4.21 7.57
N TYR A 121 2.59 -3.34 6.57
CA TYR A 121 2.14 -3.72 5.23
C TYR A 121 2.58 -2.67 4.18
N SER A 122 2.30 -2.96 2.92
CA SER A 122 2.41 -2.05 1.77
C SER A 122 1.07 -1.92 1.07
N SER A 123 0.91 -0.90 0.24
CA SER A 123 -0.34 -0.70 -0.52
C SER A 123 -0.03 -0.39 -1.97
N LEU A 124 -0.99 -0.75 -2.81
CA LEU A 124 -1.01 -0.43 -4.21
C LEU A 124 -1.88 0.82 -4.44
N ASP A 125 -1.53 1.60 -5.44
CA ASP A 125 -2.40 2.66 -5.95
C ASP A 125 -3.44 2.12 -6.94
N GLU A 126 -4.24 3.04 -7.48
CA GLU A 126 -5.26 2.77 -8.49
C GLU A 126 -4.69 2.16 -9.80
N ASN A 127 -3.39 2.35 -10.07
CA ASN A 127 -2.70 1.76 -11.21
C ASN A 127 -2.08 0.40 -10.87
N SER A 128 -2.38 -0.15 -9.68
CA SER A 128 -1.80 -1.38 -9.16
C SER A 128 -0.29 -1.31 -8.96
N ASP A 129 0.25 -0.11 -8.73
CA ASP A 129 1.66 0.12 -8.45
C ASP A 129 1.91 0.30 -6.96
N LEU A 130 2.96 -0.35 -6.49
CA LEU A 130 3.39 -0.24 -5.10
C LEU A 130 3.89 1.17 -4.88
N ASN A 131 3.22 1.89 -4.00
CA ASN A 131 3.54 3.30 -3.77
C ASN A 131 3.58 3.67 -2.29
N THR A 132 3.26 2.73 -1.39
CA THR A 132 3.14 3.02 0.03
C THR A 132 3.69 1.87 0.86
N HIS A 133 4.48 2.21 1.88
CA HIS A 133 4.86 1.32 2.97
C HIS A 133 4.33 1.87 4.29
N VAL A 134 3.84 1.00 5.15
CA VAL A 134 3.35 1.34 6.48
C VAL A 134 4.18 0.60 7.51
N PHE A 135 4.70 1.37 8.44
CA PHE A 135 5.43 0.89 9.60
C PHE A 135 4.66 1.25 10.87
N ASP A 136 4.81 0.45 11.91
CA ASP A 136 4.16 0.66 13.18
C ASP A 136 5.14 0.71 14.36
N GLN A 137 4.69 1.28 15.46
CA GLN A 137 5.38 1.23 16.75
C GLN A 137 4.35 1.39 17.87
N LEU A 138 4.56 0.68 18.98
CA LEU A 138 3.84 0.93 20.22
C LEU A 138 4.69 1.81 21.12
N ALA A 139 4.10 2.87 21.67
CA ALA A 139 4.79 3.79 22.57
C ALA A 139 3.88 4.25 23.70
N LYS A 140 4.45 4.58 24.86
CA LYS A 140 3.71 5.06 26.02
C LYS A 140 3.88 6.56 26.18
N HIS A 141 2.79 7.26 26.47
CA HIS A 141 2.77 8.68 26.83
C HIS A 141 1.65 8.93 27.83
N GLU A 142 1.96 9.61 28.94
CA GLU A 142 1.02 9.89 30.04
C GLU A 142 0.23 8.66 30.54
N GLY A 143 0.93 7.53 30.72
CA GLY A 143 0.32 6.29 31.21
C GLY A 143 -0.55 5.55 30.19
N ARG A 144 -0.81 6.14 29.01
CA ARG A 144 -1.54 5.51 27.91
C ARG A 144 -0.60 4.93 26.87
N GLN A 145 -0.95 3.77 26.33
CA GLN A 145 -0.25 3.16 25.20
C GLN A 145 -0.89 3.60 23.88
N TRP A 146 -0.05 3.97 22.93
CA TRP A 146 -0.40 4.48 21.62
C TRP A 146 0.18 3.59 20.53
N ALA A 147 -0.63 3.29 19.52
CA ALA A 147 -0.20 2.65 18.27
C ALA A 147 0.10 3.73 17.23
N LEU A 148 1.38 3.94 16.96
CA LEU A 148 1.87 4.87 15.96
C LEU A 148 1.95 4.15 14.61
N LYS A 149 1.54 4.83 13.55
CA LYS A 149 1.68 4.36 12.17
C LYS A 149 2.43 5.42 11.36
N VAL A 150 3.55 5.02 10.78
CA VAL A 150 4.36 5.82 9.85
C VAL A 150 4.08 5.33 8.45
N ARG A 151 3.46 6.17 7.64
CA ARG A 151 3.21 5.92 6.23
C ARG A 151 4.30 6.59 5.40
N GLN A 152 5.11 5.78 4.73
CA GLN A 152 6.00 6.20 3.66
C GLN A 152 5.23 6.12 2.34
N ARG A 153 5.14 7.24 1.62
CA ARG A 153 4.65 7.27 0.24
C ARG A 153 5.84 7.48 -0.69
N LEU A 154 5.90 6.64 -1.73
CA LEU A 154 6.83 6.72 -2.84
C LEU A 154 6.13 7.44 -4.00
N ASP A 155 6.77 8.47 -4.54
CA ASP A 155 6.34 9.05 -5.82
C ASP A 155 6.90 8.25 -7.01
N HIS A 156 6.52 8.65 -8.23
CA HIS A 156 6.98 8.00 -9.45
C HIS A 156 8.50 8.10 -9.69
N GLN A 157 9.20 8.99 -8.98
CA GLN A 157 10.65 9.13 -9.03
C GLN A 157 11.33 8.34 -7.90
N GLY A 158 10.58 7.61 -7.08
CA GLY A 158 11.07 6.86 -5.93
C GLY A 158 11.36 7.73 -4.71
N LYS A 159 10.98 9.02 -4.72
CA LYS A 159 11.20 9.90 -3.57
C LYS A 159 10.19 9.60 -2.48
N SER A 160 10.71 9.50 -1.27
CA SER A 160 9.91 9.21 -0.08
C SER A 160 9.33 10.48 0.53
N SER A 161 8.07 10.40 0.95
CA SER A 161 7.43 11.36 1.84
C SER A 161 6.75 10.61 2.98
N PHE A 162 6.70 11.21 4.16
CA PHE A 162 6.27 10.53 5.37
C PHE A 162 5.12 11.26 6.05
N ARG A 163 4.15 10.47 6.54
CA ARG A 163 3.11 10.93 7.46
C ARG A 163 3.07 10.04 8.67
N ILE A 164 2.81 10.62 9.83
CA ILE A 164 2.67 9.88 11.07
C ILE A 164 1.29 10.11 11.70
N THR A 165 0.70 9.05 12.22
CA THR A 165 -0.58 9.08 12.95
C THR A 165 -0.44 8.27 14.23
N ALA A 166 -1.27 8.55 15.23
CA ALA A 166 -1.37 7.76 16.45
C ALA A 166 -2.83 7.47 16.77
N GLU A 167 -3.08 6.28 17.26
CA GLU A 167 -4.37 5.90 17.85
C GLU A 167 -4.13 5.21 19.20
N PRO A 168 -5.08 5.28 20.13
CA PRO A 168 -5.02 4.53 21.38
C PRO A 168 -4.82 3.04 21.08
N TYR A 169 -3.88 2.41 21.78
CA TYR A 169 -3.71 0.97 21.64
C TYR A 169 -4.93 0.23 22.20
N ASP A 170 -5.47 -0.66 21.38
CA ASP A 170 -6.53 -1.58 21.74
C ASP A 170 -6.12 -3.00 21.31
N PRO A 171 -5.89 -3.94 22.23
CA PRO A 171 -5.41 -5.28 21.89
C PRO A 171 -6.37 -6.08 21.01
N GLU A 172 -7.67 -5.79 21.06
CA GLU A 172 -8.70 -6.51 20.28
C GLU A 172 -8.64 -6.12 18.80
N THR A 173 -8.45 -4.83 18.52
CA THR A 173 -8.44 -4.28 17.16
C THR A 173 -7.04 -4.09 16.59
N TYR A 174 -6.00 -4.11 17.44
CA TYR A 174 -4.63 -3.91 17.00
C TYR A 174 -4.11 -5.08 16.15
N MET A 175 -3.74 -4.72 14.93
CA MET A 175 -3.20 -5.61 13.91
C MET A 175 -1.68 -5.46 13.86
N ASP A 176 -0.95 -6.43 14.40
CA ASP A 176 0.49 -6.54 14.17
C ASP A 176 0.79 -7.24 12.83
N TYR A 177 2.07 -7.28 12.45
CA TYR A 177 2.52 -7.91 11.21
C TYR A 177 2.08 -9.37 11.06
N ALA A 178 2.16 -10.18 12.13
CA ALA A 178 1.85 -11.59 12.05
C ALA A 178 0.34 -11.81 11.85
N LYS A 179 -0.49 -11.07 12.60
CA LYS A 179 -1.94 -11.06 12.43
C LYS A 179 -2.33 -10.58 11.02
N ALA A 180 -1.67 -9.51 10.53
CA ALA A 180 -1.92 -8.98 9.20
C ALA A 180 -1.61 -10.02 8.13
N LEU A 181 -0.44 -10.66 8.19
CA LEU A 181 -0.02 -11.70 7.24
C LEU A 181 -1.01 -12.87 7.23
N GLN A 182 -1.44 -13.33 8.41
CA GLN A 182 -2.39 -14.42 8.53
C GLN A 182 -3.78 -14.05 7.99
N ALA A 183 -4.25 -12.83 8.25
CA ALA A 183 -5.52 -12.34 7.74
C ALA A 183 -5.51 -12.24 6.21
N ALA A 184 -4.46 -11.64 5.63
CA ALA A 184 -4.32 -11.52 4.18
C ALA A 184 -4.25 -12.88 3.47
N ALA A 185 -3.54 -13.85 4.05
CA ALA A 185 -3.44 -15.19 3.47
C ALA A 185 -4.80 -15.91 3.35
N LYS A 186 -5.78 -15.49 4.16
CA LYS A 186 -7.13 -16.05 4.19
C LYS A 186 -8.18 -15.19 3.49
N SER A 187 -7.86 -13.94 3.13
CA SER A 187 -8.88 -13.00 2.64
C SER A 187 -9.20 -13.16 1.14
N CYS A 188 -8.32 -13.81 0.38
CA CYS A 188 -8.54 -14.09 -1.03
C CYS A 188 -9.15 -15.49 -1.27
N PRO A 189 -9.90 -15.70 -2.37
CA PRO A 189 -10.60 -16.96 -2.64
C PRO A 189 -9.68 -18.14 -3.00
N VAL A 190 -8.41 -17.87 -3.33
CA VAL A 190 -7.41 -18.88 -3.68
C VAL A 190 -6.22 -18.75 -2.73
N PRO A 191 -5.60 -19.86 -2.28
CA PRO A 191 -4.40 -19.83 -1.44
C PRO A 191 -3.25 -19.02 -2.05
N GLN A 192 -2.35 -18.54 -1.18
CA GLN A 192 -1.21 -17.68 -1.51
C GLN A 192 0.10 -18.18 -0.94
#